data_AF-A0A0N5CHF9-F1
#
_entry.id   AF-A0A0N5CHF9-F1
#
_cell.length_a   1.000
_cell.length_b   1.000
_cell.length_c   1.000
_cell.angle_alpha   90.00
_cell.angle_beta   90.00
_cell.angle_gamma   90.00
#
_symmetry.space_group_name_H-M   'P 1'
#
loop_
_entity.id
_entity.type
_entity.pdbx_description
1 polymer ?
#
loop_
_entity_poly.entity_id
_entity_poly.type
_entity_poly.pdbx_seq_one_letter_code
_entity_poly.pdbx_strand_id
1 'polypeptide(L)'
;MDCETNASSSSVQGESTTAVPQGKAKSGKWWKPEVKRFTSVIVKSKGAKKSWDKKLEERKKLEIAKRLQQQMREQVAEKKRQEREKLEEKKRRYEENTKKNEIVQVIKNTEKLRRMKKKDLRKLVKRDTN
;
A
#
# COMPACT_ATOMS: atom_id res chain seq x y z
N MET A 1 63.15 -26.99 -33.38
CA MET A 1 62.00 -26.06 -33.54
C MET A 1 61.52 -25.77 -32.14
N ASP A 2 62.32 -24.94 -31.50
CA ASP A 2 62.49 -24.86 -30.07
C ASP A 2 61.47 -23.88 -29.50
N CYS A 3 60.65 -24.34 -28.55
CA CYS A 3 59.69 -23.49 -27.86
C CYS A 3 60.45 -22.70 -26.78
N GLU A 4 60.70 -21.42 -27.04
CA GLU A 4 61.27 -20.50 -26.06
C GLU A 4 60.25 -20.19 -24.96
N THR A 5 60.54 -20.65 -23.75
CA THR A 5 59.86 -20.27 -22.52
C THR A 5 60.18 -18.83 -22.15
N ASN A 6 59.23 -17.91 -22.33
CA ASN A 6 59.41 -16.53 -21.92
C ASN A 6 58.95 -16.36 -20.46
N ALA A 7 59.87 -16.60 -19.52
CA ALA A 7 59.69 -16.37 -18.09
C ALA A 7 59.76 -14.87 -17.80
N SER A 8 58.61 -14.20 -17.80
CA SER A 8 58.51 -12.80 -17.35
C SER A 8 58.47 -12.74 -15.83
N SER A 9 59.64 -12.41 -15.26
CA SER A 9 59.87 -12.08 -13.86
C SER A 9 58.92 -10.96 -13.40
N SER A 10 57.98 -11.29 -12.52
CA SER A 10 57.19 -10.30 -11.79
C SER A 10 58.03 -9.73 -10.66
N SER A 11 58.63 -8.56 -10.93
CA SER A 11 59.22 -7.70 -9.92
C SER A 11 58.16 -7.34 -8.88
N VAL A 12 58.21 -8.01 -7.72
CA VAL A 12 57.41 -7.66 -6.55
C VAL A 12 58.00 -6.36 -5.98
N GLN A 13 57.52 -5.23 -6.50
CA GLN A 13 57.78 -3.93 -5.89
C GLN A 13 57.01 -3.87 -4.57
N GLY A 14 57.74 -3.99 -3.46
CA GLY A 14 57.20 -3.80 -2.12
C GLY A 14 56.70 -2.37 -1.95
N GLU A 15 55.38 -2.20 -1.98
CA GLU A 15 54.74 -0.97 -1.53
C GLU A 15 55.03 -0.78 -0.04
N SER A 16 55.85 0.22 0.27
CA SER A 16 56.04 0.74 1.62
C SER A 16 54.77 1.50 2.04
N THR A 17 53.69 0.76 2.29
CA THR A 17 52.58 1.33 3.04
C THR A 17 53.08 1.61 4.45
N THR A 18 53.10 2.88 4.85
CA THR A 18 53.19 3.26 6.26
C THR A 18 51.93 2.75 6.96
N ALA A 19 51.90 1.44 7.23
CA ALA A 19 50.83 0.79 7.94
C ALA A 19 50.86 1.28 9.39
N VAL A 20 49.86 2.07 9.77
CA VAL A 20 49.66 2.45 11.17
C VAL A 20 49.61 1.16 12.00
N PRO A 21 50.44 1.02 13.05
CA PRO A 21 50.50 -0.22 13.81
C PRO A 21 49.13 -0.50 14.43
N GLN A 22 48.60 -1.70 14.16
CA GLN A 22 47.31 -2.11 14.68
C GLN A 22 47.45 -2.92 15.97
N GLY A 23 46.50 -2.72 16.87
CA GLY A 23 46.42 -3.48 18.11
C GLY A 23 45.97 -4.94 17.88
N LYS A 24 46.22 -5.80 18.89
CA LYS A 24 45.72 -7.18 18.88
C LYS A 24 44.19 -7.19 18.79
N ALA A 25 43.63 -8.13 18.02
CA ALA A 25 42.19 -8.36 18.01
C ALA A 25 41.68 -8.60 19.43
N LYS A 26 40.47 -8.13 19.76
CA LYS A 26 39.89 -8.21 21.12
C LYS A 26 39.94 -9.62 21.73
N SER A 27 39.88 -10.67 20.90
CA SER A 27 39.95 -12.07 21.34
C SER A 27 41.35 -12.71 21.28
N GLY A 28 42.41 -11.97 20.93
CA GLY A 28 43.80 -12.44 20.86
C GLY A 28 44.12 -13.50 19.80
N LYS A 29 43.13 -13.98 19.06
CA LYS A 29 43.26 -15.01 18.03
C LYS A 29 43.89 -14.43 16.75
N TRP A 30 45.04 -14.96 16.36
CA TRP A 30 45.81 -14.51 15.19
C TRP A 30 45.13 -14.77 13.83
N TRP A 31 44.21 -15.74 13.76
CA TRP A 31 43.50 -16.12 12.55
C TRP A 31 42.24 -15.28 12.26
N LYS A 32 41.90 -14.33 13.13
CA LYS A 32 40.76 -13.45 12.89
C LYS A 32 41.15 -12.26 12.01
N PRO A 33 40.41 -11.98 10.92
CA PRO A 33 40.70 -10.84 10.08
C PRO A 33 40.38 -9.52 10.79
N GLU A 34 41.03 -8.45 10.34
CA GLU A 34 40.74 -7.09 10.81
C GLU A 34 39.30 -6.69 10.47
N VAL A 35 38.59 -6.14 11.46
CA VAL A 35 37.24 -5.59 11.25
C VAL A 35 37.37 -4.18 10.66
N LYS A 36 37.23 -4.08 9.33
CA LYS A 36 37.18 -2.80 8.62
C LYS A 36 35.95 -2.01 9.03
N ARG A 37 36.09 -0.69 9.22
CA ARG A 37 34.94 0.21 9.47
C ARG A 37 34.03 0.22 8.24
N PHE A 38 32.72 0.18 8.43
CA PHE A 38 31.72 0.18 7.35
C PHE A 38 31.94 1.32 6.32
N THR A 39 32.41 2.47 6.78
CA THR A 39 32.75 3.63 5.93
C THR A 39 33.90 3.39 4.95
N SER A 40 34.79 2.44 5.24
CA SER A 40 35.90 2.05 4.35
C SER A 40 35.46 1.03 3.30
N VAL A 41 34.34 0.33 3.52
CA VAL A 41 33.74 -0.61 2.58
C VAL A 41 32.86 0.12 1.57
N ILE A 42 32.18 1.21 1.98
CA ILE A 42 31.38 2.03 1.08
C ILE A 42 32.28 2.95 0.26
N VAL A 43 32.50 2.59 -1.01
CA VAL A 43 33.07 3.50 -2.01
C VAL A 43 32.04 4.60 -2.27
N LYS A 44 32.30 5.81 -1.74
CA LYS A 44 31.51 7.01 -2.07
C LYS A 44 31.81 7.43 -3.51
N SER A 45 31.21 6.74 -4.49
CA SER A 45 31.22 7.28 -5.85
C SER A 45 30.46 8.60 -5.82
N LYS A 46 31.05 9.65 -6.39
CA LYS A 46 30.28 10.86 -6.73
C LYS A 46 29.33 10.41 -7.85
N GLY A 47 28.14 9.96 -7.49
CA GLY A 47 27.17 9.40 -8.45
C GLY A 47 27.07 10.29 -9.69
N ALA A 48 27.13 9.70 -10.88
CA ALA A 48 27.17 10.45 -12.12
C ALA A 48 25.98 11.43 -12.17
N LYS A 49 26.28 12.73 -12.17
CA LYS A 49 25.25 13.76 -12.27
C LYS A 49 24.56 13.57 -13.62
N LYS A 50 23.27 13.24 -13.61
CA LYS A 50 22.47 13.16 -14.83
C LYS A 50 22.53 14.51 -15.57
N SER A 51 22.65 14.46 -16.89
CA SER A 51 22.51 15.65 -17.73
C SER A 51 21.13 16.28 -17.54
N TRP A 52 21.01 17.57 -17.87
CA TRP A 52 19.75 18.30 -17.73
C TRP A 52 18.61 17.66 -18.53
N ASP A 53 18.90 17.23 -19.76
CA ASP A 53 17.90 16.61 -20.65
C ASP A 53 17.32 15.32 -20.05
N LYS A 54 18.18 14.47 -19.47
CA LYS A 54 17.74 13.25 -18.76
C LYS A 54 16.82 13.58 -17.59
N LYS A 55 17.11 14.66 -16.85
CA LYS A 55 16.22 15.11 -15.75
C LYS A 55 14.89 15.61 -16.28
N LEU A 56 14.87 16.31 -17.42
CA LEU A 56 13.65 16.79 -18.04
C LEU A 56 12.78 15.64 -18.54
N GLU A 57 13.39 14.64 -19.20
CA GLU A 57 12.70 13.42 -19.61
C GLU A 57 12.10 12.66 -18.42
N GLU A 58 12.85 12.52 -17.32
CA GLU A 58 12.36 11.87 -16.11
C GLU A 58 11.17 12.62 -15.49
N ARG A 59 11.21 13.96 -15.47
CA ARG A 59 10.07 14.78 -15.01
C ARG A 59 8.84 14.57 -15.89
N LYS A 60 9.00 14.59 -17.22
CA LYS A 60 7.90 14.35 -18.17
C LYS A 60 7.29 12.96 -17.96
N LYS A 61 8.11 11.91 -17.84
CA LYS A 61 7.64 10.54 -17.57
C LYS A 61 6.86 10.45 -16.27
N LEU A 62 7.37 11.10 -15.21
CA LEU A 62 6.73 11.12 -13.89
C LEU A 62 5.40 11.88 -13.90
N GLU A 63 5.31 12.98 -14.64
CA GLU A 63 4.07 13.73 -14.83
C GLU A 63 3.00 12.90 -15.55
N ILE A 64 3.38 12.21 -16.64
CA ILE A 64 2.50 11.31 -17.38
C ILE A 64 2.00 10.18 -16.46
N ALA A 65 2.89 9.54 -15.71
CA ALA A 65 2.54 8.47 -14.78
C ALA A 65 1.57 8.95 -13.69
N LYS A 66 1.79 10.13 -13.11
CA LYS A 66 0.90 10.75 -12.13
C LYS A 66 -0.48 11.04 -12.71
N ARG A 67 -0.54 11.59 -13.93
CA ARG A 67 -1.80 11.88 -14.61
C ARG A 67 -2.60 10.59 -14.84
N LEU A 68 -1.95 9.53 -15.31
CA LEU A 68 -2.60 8.24 -15.51
C LEU A 68 -3.10 7.64 -14.19
N GLN A 69 -2.28 7.68 -13.14
CA GLN A 69 -2.67 7.23 -11.81
C GLN A 69 -3.89 7.99 -11.27
N GLN A 70 -3.92 9.31 -11.48
CA GLN A 70 -5.03 10.15 -11.05
C GLN A 70 -6.31 9.79 -11.82
N GLN A 71 -6.24 9.62 -13.14
CA GLN A 71 -7.37 9.19 -13.97
C GLN A 71 -7.92 7.83 -13.51
N MET A 72 -7.06 6.86 -13.19
CA MET A 72 -7.50 5.56 -12.66
C MET A 72 -8.22 5.70 -11.32
N ARG A 73 -7.70 6.53 -10.41
CA ARG A 73 -8.33 6.78 -9.10
C ARG A 73 -9.70 7.44 -9.25
N GLU A 74 -9.80 8.44 -10.12
CA GLU A 74 -11.06 9.14 -10.41
C GLU A 74 -12.10 8.19 -10.99
N GLN A 75 -11.73 7.33 -11.96
CA GLN A 75 -12.64 6.32 -12.51
C GLN A 75 -13.15 5.35 -11.44
N VAL A 76 -12.29 4.89 -10.53
CA VAL A 76 -12.71 4.00 -9.44
C VAL A 76 -13.62 4.71 -8.45
N ALA A 77 -13.30 5.96 -8.10
CA ALA A 77 -14.11 6.77 -7.19
C ALA A 77 -15.50 7.06 -7.79
N GLU A 78 -15.55 7.39 -9.08
CA GLU A 78 -16.78 7.62 -9.83
C GLU A 78 -17.69 6.40 -9.82
N LYS A 79 -17.15 5.20 -10.14
CA LYS A 79 -17.90 3.95 -10.10
C LYS A 79 -18.49 3.67 -8.71
N LYS A 80 -17.68 3.83 -7.65
CA LYS A 80 -18.14 3.64 -6.28
C LYS A 80 -19.24 4.64 -5.87
N ARG A 81 -19.14 5.89 -6.33
CA ARG A 81 -20.16 6.91 -6.05
C ARG A 81 -21.48 6.55 -6.74
N GLN A 82 -21.44 6.16 -8.01
CA GLN A 82 -22.62 5.72 -8.75
C GLN A 82 -23.27 4.47 -8.14
N GLU A 83 -22.48 3.50 -7.69
CA GLU A 83 -23.00 2.32 -6.99
C GLU A 83 -23.69 2.68 -5.67
N ARG A 84 -23.10 3.62 -4.91
CA ARG A 84 -23.69 4.12 -3.67
C ARG A 84 -25.02 4.84 -3.92
N GLU A 85 -25.06 5.75 -4.89
CA GLU A 85 -26.27 6.48 -5.28
C GLU A 85 -27.39 5.51 -5.70
N LYS A 86 -27.07 4.48 -6.50
CA LYS A 86 -28.02 3.43 -6.88
C LYS A 86 -28.54 2.64 -5.69
N LEU A 87 -27.66 2.32 -4.73
CA LEU A 87 -28.05 1.59 -3.52
C LEU A 87 -28.96 2.43 -2.63
N GLU A 88 -28.64 3.71 -2.44
CA GLU A 88 -29.44 4.67 -1.69
C GLU A 88 -30.81 4.87 -2.33
N GLU A 89 -30.88 5.02 -3.65
CA GLU A 89 -32.14 5.11 -4.37
C GLU A 89 -32.96 3.82 -4.23
N LYS A 90 -32.33 2.65 -4.41
CA LYS A 90 -33.01 1.35 -4.22
C LYS A 90 -33.55 1.22 -2.80
N LYS A 91 -32.78 1.62 -1.80
CA LYS A 91 -33.21 1.62 -0.40
C LYS A 91 -34.39 2.55 -0.18
N ARG A 92 -34.35 3.78 -0.70
CA ARG A 92 -35.45 4.75 -0.64
C ARG A 92 -36.72 4.18 -1.29
N ARG A 93 -36.61 3.63 -2.51
CA ARG A 93 -37.73 2.99 -3.21
C ARG A 93 -38.28 1.79 -2.43
N TYR A 94 -37.42 0.99 -1.82
CA TYR A 94 -37.85 -0.12 -0.98
C TYR A 94 -38.62 0.37 0.24
N GLU A 95 -38.13 1.39 0.95
CA GLU A 95 -38.82 2.01 2.09
C GLU A 95 -40.19 2.58 1.68
N GLU A 96 -40.26 3.31 0.57
CA GLU A 96 -41.52 3.82 0.03
C GLU A 96 -42.49 2.69 -0.35
N ASN A 97 -42.00 1.64 -1.03
CA ASN A 97 -42.82 0.49 -1.40
C ASN A 97 -43.27 -0.30 -0.18
N THR A 98 -42.43 -0.45 0.85
CA THR A 98 -42.85 -1.11 2.10
C THR A 98 -43.95 -0.34 2.80
N LYS A 99 -43.91 1.00 2.80
CA LYS A 99 -44.98 1.85 3.32
C LYS A 99 -46.26 1.72 2.49
N LYS A 100 -46.16 1.73 1.16
CA LYS A 100 -47.31 1.61 0.24
C LYS A 100 -47.95 0.22 0.26
N ASN A 101 -47.13 -0.83 0.32
CA ASN A 101 -47.57 -2.22 0.34
C ASN A 101 -48.00 -2.67 1.74
N GLU A 102 -47.93 -1.81 2.75
CA GLU A 102 -48.41 -2.15 4.08
C GLU A 102 -49.93 -2.28 4.07
N ILE A 103 -50.40 -3.53 3.96
CA ILE A 103 -51.82 -3.85 4.06
C ILE A 103 -52.22 -3.81 5.53
N VAL A 104 -52.89 -2.72 5.92
CA VAL A 104 -53.38 -2.50 7.27
C VAL A 104 -54.82 -3.01 7.42
N GLN A 105 -55.12 -3.58 8.58
CA GLN A 105 -56.49 -3.93 8.95
C GLN A 105 -57.06 -2.83 9.83
N VAL A 106 -58.12 -2.16 9.38
CA VAL A 106 -58.81 -1.12 10.16
C VAL A 106 -59.59 -1.77 11.30
N ILE A 107 -59.16 -1.54 12.54
CA ILE A 107 -59.83 -2.08 13.74
C ILE A 107 -60.95 -1.13 14.15
N LYS A 108 -62.20 -1.47 13.83
CA LYS A 108 -63.39 -0.66 14.17
C LYS A 108 -63.82 -0.77 15.64
N ASN A 109 -63.57 -1.91 16.29
CA ASN A 109 -63.96 -2.16 17.68
C ASN A 109 -62.71 -2.42 18.56
N THR A 110 -62.47 -1.54 19.51
CA THR A 110 -61.30 -1.55 20.41
C THR A 110 -61.42 -2.56 21.55
N GLU A 111 -62.63 -3.00 21.91
CA GLU A 111 -62.81 -4.04 22.94
C GLU A 111 -62.17 -5.36 22.56
N LYS A 112 -62.07 -5.65 21.24
CA LYS A 112 -61.37 -6.85 20.75
C LYS A 112 -59.91 -6.87 21.19
N LEU A 113 -59.21 -5.73 21.17
CA LEU A 113 -57.81 -5.64 21.62
C LEU A 113 -57.69 -5.89 23.12
N ARG A 114 -58.65 -5.39 23.93
CA ARG A 114 -58.67 -5.63 25.39
C ARG A 114 -58.92 -7.09 25.74
N ARG A 115 -59.61 -7.85 24.89
CA ARG A 115 -59.89 -9.29 25.08
C ARG A 115 -58.76 -10.21 24.59
N MET A 116 -57.80 -9.70 23.81
CA MET A 116 -56.69 -10.52 23.28
C MET A 116 -55.63 -10.83 24.34
N LYS A 117 -54.91 -11.94 24.14
CA LYS A 117 -53.79 -12.32 25.00
C LYS A 117 -52.62 -11.35 24.82
N LYS A 118 -51.92 -11.06 25.91
CA LYS A 118 -50.76 -10.14 25.95
C LYS A 118 -49.65 -10.50 24.94
N LYS A 119 -49.46 -11.80 24.65
CA LYS A 119 -48.49 -12.28 23.66
C LYS A 119 -48.84 -11.89 22.22
N ASP A 120 -50.12 -11.86 21.89
CA ASP A 120 -50.59 -11.55 20.54
C ASP A 120 -50.53 -10.04 20.32
N LEU A 121 -50.89 -9.23 21.34
CA LEU A 121 -50.74 -7.77 21.36
C LEU A 121 -49.30 -7.30 21.09
N ARG A 122 -48.27 -8.07 21.49
CA ARG A 122 -46.85 -7.75 21.20
C ARG A 122 -46.50 -7.81 19.72
N LYS A 123 -47.28 -8.53 18.91
CA LYS A 123 -47.06 -8.67 17.46
C LYS A 123 -47.77 -7.59 16.65
N LEU A 124 -48.76 -6.92 17.22
CA LEU A 124 -49.46 -5.83 16.54
C LEU A 124 -48.59 -4.57 16.53
N VAL A 125 -48.52 -3.91 15.38
CA VAL A 125 -47.94 -2.58 15.23
C VAL A 125 -49.06 -1.65 14.81
N LYS A 126 -49.22 -0.53 15.52
CA LYS A 126 -50.18 0.50 15.14
C LYS A 126 -49.63 1.27 13.94
N ARG A 127 -50.45 1.46 12.91
CA ARG A 127 -50.16 2.28 11.73
C ARG A 127 -51.35 3.20 11.51
N ASP A 128 -51.07 4.43 11.13
CA ASP A 128 -52.12 5.42 10.88
C ASP A 128 -52.60 5.28 9.43
N THR A 129 -53.92 5.15 9.27
CA THR A 129 -54.60 5.25 7.98
C THR A 129 -55.11 6.68 7.86
N ASN A 130 -54.37 7.53 7.14
CA ASN A 130 -54.89 8.84 6.72
C ASN A 130 -56.03 8.67 5.72
#